data_AF-A0A2V7VLM3-F1
#
_entry.id   AF-A0A2V7VLM3-F1
#
_cell.length_a   1.000
_cell.length_b   1.000
_cell.length_c   1.000
_cell.angle_alpha   90.00
_cell.angle_beta   90.00
_cell.angle_gamma   90.00
#
_symmetry.space_group_name_H-M   'P 1'
#
loop_
_entity.id
_entity.type
_entity.pdbx_description
1 polymer ?
#
loop_
_entity_poly.entity_id
_entity_poly.type
_entity_poly.pdbx_seq_one_letter_code
_entity_poly.pdbx_strand_id
1 'polypeptide(L)'
;MINRREFLETVAAVVPALGWQAPSANEWGAPVFDLHFHLRPQPAANLAHLDGAGVTKANLLTRGAALEQVKGLQAAAPGRFTWFNSYDVTKPDAEQVLT
;
A
#
# COMPACT_ATOMS: atom_id res chain seq x y z
N MET A 1 25.95 -31.52 -3.30
CA MET A 1 24.57 -31.16 -3.70
C MET A 1 23.79 -31.02 -2.41
N ILE A 2 23.29 -29.83 -2.08
CA ILE A 2 22.58 -29.61 -0.80
C ILE A 2 21.24 -30.34 -0.86
N ASN A 3 20.86 -31.05 0.20
CA ASN A 3 19.55 -31.70 0.23
C ASN A 3 18.46 -30.76 0.76
N ARG A 4 17.19 -31.09 0.54
CA ARG A 4 16.05 -30.25 0.93
C ARG A 4 16.06 -29.89 2.42
N ARG A 5 16.50 -30.81 3.29
CA ARG A 5 16.55 -30.59 4.74
C ARG A 5 17.65 -29.59 5.09
N GLU A 6 18.86 -29.81 4.59
CA GLU A 6 20.00 -28.90 4.78
C GLU A 6 19.71 -27.49 4.26
N PHE A 7 19.02 -27.38 3.12
CA PHE A 7 18.58 -26.10 2.58
C PHE A 7 17.58 -25.40 3.53
N LEU A 8 16.56 -26.12 3.99
CA LEU A 8 15.54 -25.54 4.89
C LEU A 8 16.12 -25.18 6.26
N GLU A 9 17.03 -25.97 6.80
CA GLU A 9 17.73 -25.69 8.05
C GLU A 9 18.63 -24.45 7.91
N THR A 10 19.35 -24.33 6.78
CA THR A 10 20.18 -23.16 6.48
C THR A 10 19.32 -21.90 6.37
N VAL A 11 18.20 -21.95 5.64
CA VAL A 11 17.27 -20.83 5.51
C VAL A 11 16.66 -20.48 6.87
N ALA A 12 16.19 -21.46 7.64
CA ALA A 12 15.59 -21.23 8.95
C ALA A 12 16.57 -20.61 9.96
N ALA A 13 17.86 -20.95 9.89
CA ALA A 13 18.90 -20.38 10.75
C ALA A 13 19.15 -18.89 10.46
N VAL A 14 18.92 -18.41 9.23
CA VAL A 14 19.08 -16.99 8.87
C VAL A 14 17.80 -16.17 9.00
N VAL A 15 16.61 -16.79 9.13
CA VAL A 15 15.33 -16.07 9.31
C VAL A 15 15.33 -15.09 10.51
N PRO A 16 15.88 -15.42 11.70
CA PRO A 16 15.96 -14.47 12.80
C PRO A 16 16.90 -13.28 12.52
N ALA A 17 17.96 -13.49 11.74
CA ALA A 17 18.93 -12.46 11.36
C ALA A 17 18.46 -11.59 10.18
N LEU A 18 17.58 -12.13 9.34
CA LEU A 18 16.86 -11.40 8.28
C LEU A 18 15.75 -10.51 8.83
N GLY A 19 15.51 -10.54 10.14
CA GLY A 19 14.69 -9.58 10.85
C GLY A 19 13.30 -9.43 10.24
N TRP A 20 12.31 -10.05 10.86
CA TRP A 20 11.07 -9.29 11.01
C TRP A 20 11.47 -8.02 11.75
N GLN A 21 11.72 -6.94 11.02
CA GLN A 21 12.03 -5.66 11.61
C GLN A 21 10.88 -5.39 12.56
N ALA A 22 11.15 -5.43 13.87
CA ALA A 22 10.25 -4.83 14.83
C ALA A 22 9.96 -3.43 14.28
N PRO A 23 8.69 -2.98 14.20
CA PRO A 23 8.37 -1.70 13.62
C PRO A 23 9.32 -0.69 14.22
N SER A 24 10.22 -0.14 13.40
CA SER A 24 11.12 0.90 13.88
C SER A 24 10.21 1.96 14.48
N ALA A 25 10.59 2.48 15.66
CA ALA A 25 9.91 3.66 16.18
C ALA A 25 9.90 4.66 15.03
N ASN A 26 8.69 5.01 14.57
CA ASN A 26 8.51 5.77 13.35
C ASN A 26 9.49 6.95 13.37
N GLU A 27 10.40 7.03 12.39
CA GLU A 27 11.46 8.04 12.37
C GLU A 27 10.90 9.47 12.40
N TRP A 28 9.64 9.63 11.98
CA TRP A 28 8.90 10.88 12.01
C TRP A 28 8.43 11.30 13.42
N GLY A 29 8.58 10.46 14.45
CA GLY A 29 8.18 10.73 15.83
C GLY A 29 6.67 10.79 16.08
N ALA A 30 5.85 10.74 15.03
CA ALA A 30 4.40 10.73 15.06
C ALA A 30 3.83 10.03 13.81
N PRO A 31 2.56 9.59 13.82
CA PRO A 31 1.90 9.07 12.63
C PRO A 31 1.88 10.09 11.49
N VAL A 32 2.31 9.66 10.29
CA VAL A 32 2.34 10.51 9.09
C VAL A 32 1.18 10.17 8.17
N PHE A 33 0.54 11.21 7.65
CA PHE A 33 -0.49 11.12 6.62
C PHE A 33 -0.01 11.73 5.30
N ASP A 34 0.09 10.93 4.26
CA ASP A 34 0.37 11.41 2.90
C ASP A 34 -0.93 11.88 2.23
N LEU A 35 -1.03 13.16 1.94
CA LEU A 35 -2.23 13.76 1.33
C LEU A 35 -2.30 13.53 -0.20
N HIS A 36 -1.20 13.20 -0.86
CA HIS A 36 -1.07 13.21 -2.32
C HIS A 36 -0.42 11.93 -2.85
N PHE A 37 -1.08 10.80 -2.63
CA PHE A 37 -0.57 9.50 -3.07
C PHE A 37 -1.18 9.07 -4.41
N HIS A 38 -0.35 8.88 -5.43
CA HIS A 38 -0.80 8.27 -6.69
C HIS A 38 -0.74 6.75 -6.63
N LEU A 39 -1.83 6.09 -7.04
CA LEU A 39 -1.90 4.63 -7.08
C LEU A 39 -0.78 4.03 -7.94
N ARG A 40 -0.19 2.96 -7.42
CA ARG A 40 0.80 2.15 -8.11
C ARG A 40 0.13 0.95 -8.78
N PRO A 41 0.62 0.50 -9.96
CA PRO A 41 -0.02 -0.59 -10.71
C PRO A 41 -0.10 -1.90 -9.93
N GLN A 42 0.96 -2.28 -9.22
CA GLN A 42 0.99 -3.47 -8.37
C GLN A 42 0.39 -3.15 -6.99
N PRO A 43 -0.68 -3.83 -6.55
CA PRO A 43 -1.32 -3.55 -5.26
C PRO A 43 -0.34 -3.54 -4.08
N ALA A 44 0.54 -4.55 -3.98
CA ALA A 44 1.53 -4.66 -2.91
C ALA A 44 2.53 -3.49 -2.87
N ALA A 45 2.82 -2.87 -4.02
CA ALA A 45 3.74 -1.74 -4.08
C ALA A 45 3.18 -0.48 -3.40
N ASN A 46 1.85 -0.38 -3.25
CA ASN A 46 1.23 0.75 -2.56
C ASN A 46 1.60 0.75 -1.07
N LEU A 47 1.45 -0.41 -0.41
CA LEU A 47 1.81 -0.57 1.00
C LEU A 47 3.32 -0.52 1.22
N ALA A 48 4.09 -1.20 0.36
CA ALA A 48 5.55 -1.17 0.46
C ALA A 48 6.12 0.26 0.39
N HIS A 49 5.49 1.15 -0.40
CA HIS A 49 5.89 2.55 -0.43
C HIS A 49 5.59 3.27 0.90
N LEU A 50 4.40 3.08 1.46
CA LEU A 50 4.04 3.69 2.74
C LEU A 50 4.95 3.19 3.86
N ASP A 51 5.13 1.87 3.94
CA ASP A 51 5.93 1.24 4.98
C ASP A 51 7.41 1.64 4.87
N GLY A 52 7.96 1.65 3.64
CA GLY A 52 9.34 2.09 3.40
C GLY A 52 9.59 3.57 3.67
N ALA A 53 8.54 4.42 3.63
CA ALA A 53 8.63 5.84 3.94
C ALA A 53 8.21 6.17 5.39
N GLY A 54 7.80 5.19 6.20
CA GLY A 54 7.27 5.43 7.54
C GLY A 54 5.89 6.12 7.58
N VAL A 55 5.13 6.07 6.48
CA VAL A 55 3.79 6.69 6.36
C VAL A 55 2.72 5.77 6.92
N THR A 56 1.94 6.30 7.86
CA THR A 56 0.89 5.54 8.55
C THR A 56 -0.36 5.40 7.69
N LYS A 57 -0.76 6.44 6.97
CA LYS A 57 -1.96 6.44 6.15
C LYS A 57 -1.77 7.35 4.93
N ALA A 58 -2.46 7.07 3.84
CA ALA A 58 -2.41 7.91 2.65
C ALA A 58 -3.78 8.22 2.07
N ASN A 59 -3.87 9.33 1.36
CA ASN A 59 -5.00 9.69 0.54
C ASN A 59 -4.70 9.40 -0.94
N LEU A 60 -5.41 8.43 -1.50
CA LEU A 60 -5.26 8.03 -2.90
C LEU A 60 -5.89 9.08 -3.82
N LEU A 61 -5.10 9.62 -4.74
CA LEU A 61 -5.57 10.48 -5.82
C LEU A 61 -5.82 9.64 -7.06
N THR A 62 -7.11 9.46 -7.34
CA THR A 62 -7.57 8.60 -8.42
C THR A 62 -8.25 9.40 -9.53
N ARG A 63 -8.35 8.77 -10.71
CA ARG A 63 -9.05 9.33 -11.87
C ARG A 63 -9.91 8.25 -12.50
N GLY A 64 -11.16 8.57 -12.80
CA GLY A 64 -12.06 7.67 -13.52
C GLY A 64 -12.37 6.38 -12.76
N ALA A 65 -12.25 5.22 -13.43
CA ALA A 65 -12.71 3.92 -12.95
C ALA A 65 -11.70 3.21 -12.01
N ALA A 66 -11.30 3.87 -10.92
CA ALA A 66 -10.36 3.30 -9.94
C ALA A 66 -11.03 2.59 -8.75
N LEU A 67 -12.37 2.60 -8.68
CA LEU A 67 -13.13 2.17 -7.50
C LEU A 67 -12.78 0.75 -7.04
N GLU A 68 -12.76 -0.22 -7.96
CA GLU A 68 -12.49 -1.62 -7.60
C GLU A 68 -11.05 -1.83 -7.12
N GLN A 69 -10.09 -1.10 -7.69
CA GLN A 69 -8.71 -1.13 -7.23
C GLN A 69 -8.57 -0.54 -5.82
N VAL A 70 -9.26 0.58 -5.54
CA VAL A 70 -9.30 1.20 -4.22
C VAL A 70 -9.94 0.28 -3.19
N LYS A 71 -11.08 -0.35 -3.51
CA LYS A 71 -11.75 -1.32 -2.63
C LYS A 71 -10.81 -2.49 -2.30
N GLY A 72 -10.10 -3.01 -3.30
CA GLY A 72 -9.10 -4.06 -3.09
C GLY A 72 -8.00 -3.65 -2.12
N LEU A 73 -7.47 -2.42 -2.24
CA LEU A 73 -6.46 -1.90 -1.31
C LEU A 73 -7.02 -1.67 0.10
N GLN A 74 -8.24 -1.12 0.22
CA GLN A 74 -8.88 -0.92 1.52
C GLN A 74 -9.20 -2.24 2.23
N ALA A 75 -9.56 -3.29 1.48
CA ALA A 75 -9.75 -4.63 2.02
C ALA A 75 -8.42 -5.28 2.44
N ALA A 76 -7.36 -5.12 1.63
CA ALA A 76 -6.03 -5.66 1.93
C ALA A 76 -5.33 -4.95 3.10
N ALA A 77 -5.66 -3.67 3.32
CA ALA A 77 -5.08 -2.85 4.37
C ALA A 77 -6.11 -1.89 4.97
N PRO A 78 -7.00 -2.40 5.85
CA PRO A 78 -8.03 -1.60 6.48
C PRO A 78 -7.45 -0.39 7.22
N GLY A 79 -8.03 0.79 6.98
CA GLY A 79 -7.64 2.04 7.64
C GLY A 79 -6.39 2.72 7.08
N ARG A 80 -5.62 2.09 6.17
CA ARG A 80 -4.40 2.69 5.57
C ARG A 80 -4.68 3.69 4.45
N PHE A 81 -5.89 3.73 3.90
CA PHE A 81 -6.22 4.58 2.75
C PHE A 81 -7.55 5.33 2.90
N THR A 82 -7.52 6.65 2.65
CA THR A 82 -8.67 7.42 2.13
C THR A 82 -8.49 7.64 0.62
N TRP A 83 -9.47 8.21 -0.07
CA TRP A 83 -9.33 8.48 -1.49
C TRP A 83 -10.22 9.63 -1.98
N PHE A 84 -9.75 10.29 -3.04
CA PHE A 84 -10.55 11.16 -3.89
C PHE A 84 -10.55 10.61 -5.31
N ASN A 85 -11.64 10.86 -6.04
CA ASN A 85 -11.72 10.61 -7.46
C ASN A 85 -11.88 11.93 -8.20
N SER A 86 -11.23 12.02 -9.36
CA SER A 86 -11.47 13.07 -10.33
C SER A 86 -12.15 12.47 -11.55
N TYR A 87 -13.09 13.22 -12.13
CA TYR A 87 -13.78 12.85 -13.35
C TYR A 87 -13.74 14.00 -14.36
N ASP A 88 -13.76 13.65 -15.63
CA ASP A 88 -13.81 14.63 -16.72
C ASP A 88 -15.25 15.11 -16.88
N VAL A 89 -15.49 16.38 -16.52
CA VAL A 89 -16.82 17.00 -16.54
C VAL A 89 -17.40 17.17 -17.94
N THR A 90 -16.59 16.99 -19.00
CA THR A 90 -17.07 17.04 -20.39
C THR A 90 -17.67 15.72 -20.86
N LYS A 91 -17.53 14.65 -20.06
CA LYS A 91 -18.10 13.34 -20.39
C LYS A 91 -19.63 13.35 -20.20
N PRO A 92 -20.39 12.67 -21.09
CA PRO A 92 -21.85 12.66 -20.99
C PRO A 92 -22.40 12.11 -19.67
N ASP A 93 -21.64 11.29 -18.95
CA ASP A 93 -22.02 10.64 -17.69
C ASP A 93 -21.47 11.37 -16.44
N ALA A 94 -20.87 12.55 -16.58
CA ALA A 94 -20.18 13.22 -15.48
C ALA A 94 -21.08 13.54 -14.28
N GLU A 95 -22.32 13.96 -14.51
CA GLU A 95 -23.29 14.21 -13.43
C GLU A 95 -23.57 12.95 -12.61
N GLN A 96 -23.82 11.82 -13.30
CA GLN A 96 -24.08 10.53 -12.66
C GLN A 96 -22.89 10.01 -11.85
N VAL A 97 -21.66 10.31 -12.27
CA VAL A 97 -20.44 9.86 -11.58
C VAL A 97 -20.10 10.74 -10.36
N LEU A 98 -20.51 12.01 -10.37
CA LEU A 98 -20.11 13.01 -9.37
C LEU A 98 -21.19 13.35 -8.32
N THR A 99 -22.43 12.85 -8.45
CA THR A 99 -23.56 13.09 -7.52
C THR A 99 -24.19 11.80 -7.04
#